data_AF-A0A1W6ZG90-F1
#
_entry.id   AF-A0A1W6ZG90-F1
#
_cell.length_a   1.000
_cell.length_b   1.000
_cell.length_c   1.000
_cell.angle_alpha   90.00
_cell.angle_beta   90.00
_cell.angle_gamma   90.00
#
_symmetry.space_group_name_H-M   'P 1'
#
loop_
_entity.id
_entity.type
_entity.pdbx_description
1 polymer ?
#
loop_
_entity_poly.entity_id
_entity_poly.type
_entity_poly.pdbx_seq_one_letter_code
_entity_poly.pdbx_strand_id
1 'polypeptide(L)'
;MAFGRSQRAVFKPSVYQPGKRTRRMPRWLVLLLVGIVLGAGGVLFLQTNYGPQRLTAEQSEQLHSELSAANLERQRLQSQLDETRAQRDASQTANQQQTTELAQARSRIEALTQEIAIFQDAVPPDPRGGDIGVRWGEFRQQAGQLGYQTLIMREKEGGQTFQGAVTFEVSGNYKNGRRDNVTSEPVAIKLDRYTHAQGSMALPEGFTARTVTVRVIDPQSRQQAMRIYYVRG
;
A
#
# COMPACT_ATOMS: atom_id res chain seq x y z
N MET A 1 -85.49 0.82 -131.87
CA MET A 1 -85.09 1.85 -130.87
C MET A 1 -84.59 1.10 -129.64
N ALA A 2 -83.27 1.01 -129.38
CA ALA A 2 -82.48 1.89 -128.46
C ALA A 2 -83.17 2.00 -127.07
N PHE A 3 -82.58 1.71 -125.90
CA PHE A 3 -81.26 1.97 -125.27
C PHE A 3 -80.98 0.82 -124.26
N GLY A 4 -79.84 0.60 -123.58
CA GLY A 4 -78.59 1.32 -123.30
C GLY A 4 -77.87 0.56 -122.16
N ARG A 5 -76.55 0.44 -122.22
CA ARG A 5 -75.68 -0.31 -121.28
C ARG A 5 -75.54 0.35 -119.91
N SER A 6 -75.27 -0.45 -118.87
CA SER A 6 -74.25 -0.11 -117.86
C SER A 6 -73.64 -1.37 -117.23
N GLN A 7 -72.31 -1.36 -117.07
CA GLN A 7 -71.46 -2.45 -116.57
C GLN A 7 -71.16 -2.32 -115.06
N ARG A 8 -70.86 -3.44 -114.38
CA ARG A 8 -69.91 -3.58 -113.25
C ARG A 8 -69.90 -5.04 -112.79
N ALA A 9 -68.87 -5.61 -112.17
CA ALA A 9 -67.42 -5.55 -112.30
C ALA A 9 -66.95 -6.87 -111.68
N VAL A 10 -66.08 -7.60 -112.38
CA VAL A 10 -65.62 -8.95 -112.00
C VAL A 10 -64.47 -8.86 -111.01
N PHE A 11 -64.54 -9.61 -109.91
CA PHE A 11 -63.39 -9.92 -109.06
C PHE A 11 -63.27 -11.46 -108.92
N LYS A 12 -62.06 -11.98 -109.16
CA LYS A 12 -61.59 -13.32 -108.77
C LYS A 12 -60.32 -13.15 -107.89
N PRO A 13 -59.73 -14.22 -107.34
CA PRO A 13 -59.92 -14.70 -105.97
C PRO A 13 -58.65 -14.54 -105.12
N SER A 14 -58.76 -14.53 -103.78
CA SER A 14 -57.58 -14.60 -102.91
C SER A 14 -57.41 -15.98 -102.29
N VAL A 15 -56.20 -16.49 -102.48
CA VAL A 15 -55.60 -17.72 -101.97
C VAL A 15 -55.44 -17.62 -100.45
N TYR A 16 -55.48 -18.77 -99.76
CA TYR A 16 -55.24 -19.03 -98.33
C TYR A 16 -56.46 -19.22 -97.44
N GLN A 17 -56.87 -20.49 -97.30
CA GLN A 17 -57.47 -20.97 -96.07
C GLN A 17 -57.02 -22.42 -95.79
N PRO A 18 -55.96 -22.64 -94.99
CA PRO A 18 -55.57 -23.97 -94.55
C PRO A 18 -56.31 -24.37 -93.27
N GLY A 19 -56.46 -25.68 -93.10
CA GLY A 19 -57.38 -26.34 -92.17
C GLY A 19 -57.08 -26.23 -90.67
N LYS A 20 -58.08 -26.69 -89.92
CA LYS A 20 -58.16 -26.77 -88.45
C LYS A 20 -57.00 -27.60 -87.87
N ARG A 21 -56.27 -27.05 -86.89
CA ARG A 21 -55.22 -27.74 -86.12
C ARG A 21 -55.54 -27.70 -84.62
N THR A 22 -55.43 -28.84 -83.96
CA THR A 22 -55.83 -29.10 -82.57
C THR A 22 -54.90 -28.42 -81.56
N ARG A 23 -55.50 -27.93 -80.47
CA ARG A 23 -54.91 -27.08 -79.44
C ARG A 23 -54.09 -27.93 -78.45
N ARG A 24 -52.77 -28.04 -78.63
CA ARG A 24 -51.85 -28.44 -77.56
C ARG A 24 -51.21 -27.18 -76.99
N MET A 25 -51.31 -27.00 -75.68
CA MET A 25 -50.70 -25.84 -75.01
C MET A 25 -49.18 -25.84 -75.22
N PRO A 26 -48.57 -24.69 -75.54
CA PRO A 26 -47.13 -24.58 -75.72
C PRO A 26 -46.40 -24.95 -74.41
N ARG A 27 -45.42 -25.85 -74.51
CA ARG A 27 -44.60 -26.32 -73.37
C ARG A 27 -43.91 -25.18 -72.59
N TRP A 28 -43.66 -24.05 -73.23
CA TRP A 28 -43.13 -22.84 -72.60
C TRP A 28 -44.05 -22.31 -71.50
N LEU A 29 -45.37 -22.29 -71.71
CA LEU A 29 -46.31 -21.72 -70.73
C LEU A 29 -46.36 -22.54 -69.43
N VAL A 30 -46.19 -23.86 -69.55
CA VAL A 30 -46.07 -24.76 -68.39
C VAL A 30 -44.78 -24.48 -67.60
N LEU A 31 -43.65 -24.29 -68.29
CA LEU A 31 -42.39 -23.93 -67.63
C LEU A 31 -42.48 -22.58 -66.90
N LEU A 32 -43.20 -21.60 -67.48
CA LEU A 32 -43.40 -20.29 -66.86
C LEU A 32 -44.25 -20.40 -65.59
N LEU A 33 -45.35 -21.15 -65.63
CA LEU A 33 -46.20 -21.36 -64.45
C LEU A 33 -45.46 -22.12 -63.33
N VAL A 34 -44.70 -23.15 -63.69
CA VAL A 34 -43.88 -23.89 -62.71
C VAL A 34 -42.81 -22.99 -62.10
N GLY A 35 -42.18 -22.12 -62.90
CA GLY A 35 -41.22 -21.11 -62.41
C GLY A 35 -41.87 -20.10 -61.46
N ILE A 36 -43.09 -19.64 -61.73
CA ILE A 36 -43.83 -18.73 -60.83
C ILE A 36 -44.22 -19.43 -59.54
N VAL A 37 -44.68 -20.68 -59.60
CA VAL A 37 -45.07 -21.45 -58.40
C VAL A 37 -43.84 -21.77 -57.54
N LEU A 38 -42.72 -22.14 -58.15
CA LEU A 38 -41.44 -22.33 -57.45
C LEU A 38 -40.88 -21.02 -56.90
N GLY A 39 -40.99 -19.91 -57.64
CA GLY A 39 -40.56 -18.60 -57.18
C GLY A 39 -41.41 -18.08 -56.02
N ALA A 40 -42.74 -18.14 -56.13
CA ALA A 40 -43.66 -17.73 -55.07
C ALA A 40 -43.57 -18.64 -53.84
N GLY A 41 -43.44 -19.96 -54.04
CA GLY A 41 -43.22 -20.93 -52.97
C GLY A 41 -41.88 -20.74 -52.27
N GLY A 42 -40.81 -20.41 -53.02
CA GLY A 42 -39.49 -20.12 -52.46
C GLY A 42 -39.45 -18.84 -51.64
N VAL A 43 -40.13 -17.77 -52.08
CA VAL A 43 -40.25 -16.52 -51.33
C VAL A 43 -41.07 -16.72 -50.06
N LEU A 44 -42.21 -17.42 -50.13
CA LEU A 44 -43.02 -17.72 -48.95
C LEU A 44 -42.25 -18.56 -47.93
N PHE A 45 -41.47 -19.56 -48.38
CA PHE A 45 -40.67 -20.42 -47.50
C PHE A 45 -39.55 -19.65 -46.78
N LEU A 46 -38.85 -18.75 -47.48
CA LEU A 46 -37.86 -17.87 -46.86
C LEU A 46 -38.52 -16.90 -45.85
N GLN A 47 -39.70 -16.39 -46.18
CA GLN A 47 -40.41 -15.45 -45.32
C GLN A 47 -41.01 -16.14 -44.07
N THR A 48 -41.41 -17.41 -44.16
CA THR A 48 -41.92 -18.16 -42.99
C THR A 48 -40.81 -18.70 -42.09
N ASN A 49 -39.64 -19.04 -42.65
CA ASN A 49 -38.55 -19.65 -41.87
C ASN A 49 -37.50 -18.62 -41.39
N TYR A 50 -37.40 -17.46 -42.05
CA TYR A 50 -36.47 -16.37 -41.71
C TYR A 50 -37.16 -14.98 -41.64
N GLY A 51 -38.49 -14.92 -41.65
CA GLY A 51 -39.21 -13.70 -41.34
C GLY A 51 -38.89 -13.27 -39.91
N PRO A 52 -38.77 -11.96 -39.63
CA PRO A 52 -38.50 -11.49 -38.27
C PRO A 52 -39.56 -12.08 -37.34
N GLN A 53 -39.12 -12.87 -36.36
CA GLN A 53 -39.98 -13.30 -35.26
C GLN A 53 -40.63 -12.03 -34.74
N ARG A 54 -41.95 -11.90 -34.96
CA ARG A 54 -42.71 -10.81 -34.36
C ARG A 54 -42.70 -11.14 -32.88
N LEU A 55 -41.70 -10.60 -32.17
CA LEU A 55 -41.68 -10.59 -30.72
C LEU A 55 -43.07 -10.16 -30.30
N THR A 56 -43.81 -11.05 -29.65
CA THR A 56 -45.03 -10.65 -28.96
C THR A 56 -44.64 -9.51 -28.01
N ALA A 57 -45.49 -8.51 -27.81
CA ALA A 57 -45.16 -7.33 -27.01
C ALA A 57 -44.52 -7.70 -25.65
N GLU A 58 -44.98 -8.80 -25.04
CA GLU A 58 -44.42 -9.39 -23.82
C GLU A 58 -42.95 -9.86 -23.94
N GLN A 59 -42.55 -10.52 -25.04
CA GLN A 59 -41.17 -10.98 -25.22
C GLN A 59 -40.19 -9.81 -25.43
N SER A 60 -40.63 -8.76 -26.14
CA SER A 60 -39.83 -7.52 -26.26
C SER A 60 -39.69 -6.81 -24.92
N GLU A 61 -40.74 -6.80 -24.10
CA GLU A 61 -40.71 -6.19 -22.79
C GLU A 61 -39.80 -6.96 -21.81
N GLN A 62 -39.85 -8.29 -21.84
CA GLN A 62 -38.92 -9.15 -21.09
C GLN A 62 -37.46 -8.93 -21.52
N LEU A 63 -37.16 -8.98 -22.82
CA LEU A 63 -35.80 -8.70 -23.33
C LEU A 63 -35.31 -7.30 -22.98
N HIS A 64 -36.18 -6.29 -23.04
CA HIS A 64 -35.83 -4.93 -22.64
C HIS A 64 -35.52 -4.85 -21.14
N SER A 65 -36.31 -5.54 -20.31
CA SER A 65 -36.07 -5.62 -18.87
C SER A 65 -34.74 -6.31 -18.55
N GLU A 66 -34.41 -7.43 -19.20
CA GLU A 66 -33.14 -8.14 -19.02
C GLU A 66 -31.95 -7.32 -19.49
N LEU A 67 -32.06 -6.65 -20.65
CA LEU A 67 -31.03 -5.76 -21.15
C LEU A 67 -30.79 -4.59 -20.18
N SER A 68 -31.87 -4.02 -19.64
CA SER A 68 -31.78 -2.94 -18.65
C SER A 68 -31.10 -3.41 -17.36
N ALA A 69 -31.47 -4.60 -16.86
CA ALA A 69 -30.88 -5.21 -15.68
C ALA A 69 -29.38 -5.52 -15.89
N ALA A 70 -29.03 -6.10 -17.04
CA ALA A 70 -27.63 -6.39 -17.39
C ALA A 70 -26.79 -5.11 -17.56
N ASN A 71 -27.39 -4.02 -18.07
CA ASN A 71 -26.71 -2.72 -18.14
C ASN A 71 -26.47 -2.12 -16.75
N LEU A 72 -27.44 -2.24 -15.83
CA LEU A 72 -27.26 -1.82 -14.43
C LEU A 72 -26.19 -2.65 -13.72
N GLU A 73 -26.19 -3.96 -13.91
CA GLU A 73 -25.17 -4.89 -13.38
C GLU A 73 -23.77 -4.51 -13.90
N ARG A 74 -23.64 -4.25 -15.21
CA ARG A 74 -22.39 -3.79 -15.81
C ARG A 74 -21.90 -2.48 -15.21
N GLN A 75 -22.78 -1.50 -15.04
CA GLN A 75 -22.42 -0.22 -14.41
C GLN A 75 -21.94 -0.43 -12.97
N ARG A 76 -22.63 -1.28 -12.19
CA ARG A 76 -22.23 -1.62 -10.82
C ARG A 76 -20.89 -2.34 -10.75
N LEU A 77 -20.65 -3.31 -11.65
CA LEU A 77 -19.37 -4.03 -11.70
C LEU A 77 -18.23 -3.10 -12.13
N GLN A 78 -18.48 -2.18 -13.06
CA GLN A 78 -17.51 -1.15 -13.43
C GLN A 78 -17.15 -0.26 -12.24
N SER A 79 -18.13 0.23 -11.47
CA SER A 79 -17.85 1.03 -10.28
C SER A 79 -17.07 0.25 -9.21
N GLN A 80 -17.39 -1.03 -9.00
CA GLN A 80 -16.64 -1.89 -8.07
C GLN A 80 -15.20 -2.15 -8.52
N LEU A 81 -14.99 -2.31 -9.83
CA LEU A 81 -13.64 -2.47 -10.40
C LEU A 81 -12.82 -1.19 -10.23
N ASP A 82 -13.42 -0.02 -10.48
CA ASP A 82 -12.72 1.26 -10.35
C ASP A 82 -12.39 1.55 -8.88
N GLU A 83 -13.30 1.24 -7.95
CA GLU A 83 -13.04 1.34 -6.51
C GLU A 83 -11.91 0.39 -6.07
N THR A 84 -11.96 -0.88 -6.49
CA THR A 84 -10.92 -1.87 -6.13
C THR A 84 -9.56 -1.48 -6.72
N ARG A 85 -9.54 -0.96 -7.96
CA ARG A 85 -8.33 -0.42 -8.59
C ARG A 85 -7.76 0.74 -7.79
N ALA A 86 -8.60 1.69 -7.40
CA ALA A 86 -8.18 2.82 -6.58
C ALA A 86 -7.63 2.37 -5.21
N GLN A 87 -8.28 1.41 -4.55
CA GLN A 87 -7.79 0.84 -3.28
C GLN A 87 -6.44 0.11 -3.45
N ARG A 88 -6.27 -0.66 -4.53
CA ARG A 88 -5.02 -1.34 -4.85
C ARG A 88 -3.91 -0.35 -5.13
N ASP A 89 -4.17 0.68 -5.94
CA ASP A 89 -3.20 1.71 -6.28
C ASP A 89 -2.78 2.49 -5.03
N ALA A 90 -3.74 2.90 -4.19
CA ALA A 90 -3.47 3.54 -2.90
C ALA A 90 -2.62 2.64 -1.97
N SER A 91 -2.96 1.36 -1.86
CA SER A 91 -2.19 0.40 -1.06
C SER A 91 -0.79 0.17 -1.60
N GLN A 92 -0.63 0.14 -2.93
CA GLN A 92 0.67 -0.01 -3.59
C GLN A 92 1.55 1.22 -3.35
N THR A 93 0.99 2.43 -3.46
CA THR A 93 1.70 3.67 -3.13
C THR A 93 2.08 3.74 -1.65
N ALA A 94 1.18 3.37 -0.75
CA ALA A 94 1.47 3.33 0.69
C ALA A 94 2.61 2.36 1.02
N ASN A 95 2.62 1.15 0.41
CA ASN A 95 3.72 0.20 0.57
C ASN A 95 5.04 0.78 0.02
N GLN A 96 5.03 1.42 -1.15
CA GLN A 96 6.23 2.05 -1.71
C GLN A 96 6.77 3.16 -0.81
N GLN A 97 5.90 3.99 -0.24
CA GLN A 97 6.28 5.01 0.73
C GLN A 97 6.90 4.39 1.98
N GLN A 98 6.25 3.38 2.57
CA GLN A 98 6.78 2.66 3.74
C GLN A 98 8.15 2.02 3.46
N THR A 99 8.36 1.42 2.28
CA THR A 99 9.68 0.85 1.93
C THR A 99 10.76 1.92 1.84
N THR A 100 10.42 3.10 1.31
CA THR A 100 11.34 4.23 1.21
C THR A 100 11.65 4.82 2.59
N GLU A 101 10.63 4.99 3.44
CA GLU A 101 10.79 5.45 4.82
C GLU A 101 11.63 4.48 5.65
N LEU A 102 11.43 3.17 5.50
CA LEU A 102 12.25 2.15 6.16
C LEU A 102 13.70 2.20 5.69
N ALA A 103 13.95 2.38 4.39
CA ALA A 103 15.30 2.53 3.86
C ALA A 103 15.98 3.79 4.41
N GLN A 104 15.26 4.92 4.44
CA GLN A 104 15.76 6.17 5.02
C GLN A 104 16.05 6.03 6.52
N ALA A 105 15.14 5.42 7.29
CA ALA A 105 15.33 5.18 8.72
C ALA A 105 16.58 4.32 8.99
N ARG A 106 16.78 3.23 8.22
CA ARG A 106 17.98 2.40 8.31
C ARG A 106 19.26 3.19 8.03
N SER A 107 19.28 3.97 6.95
CA SER A 107 20.45 4.82 6.63
C SER A 107 20.76 5.85 7.73
N ARG A 108 19.73 6.41 8.38
CA ARG A 108 19.90 7.33 9.52
C ARG A 108 20.45 6.61 10.75
N ILE A 109 19.99 5.39 11.03
CA ILE A 109 20.52 4.59 12.13
C ILE A 109 21.99 4.26 11.89
N GLU A 110 22.36 3.87 10.67
CA GLU A 110 23.75 3.59 10.29
C GLU A 110 24.63 4.83 10.46
N ALA A 111 24.18 5.99 9.95
CA ALA A 111 24.90 7.25 10.10
C ALA A 111 25.06 7.67 11.56
N LEU A 112 24.00 7.58 12.38
CA LEU A 112 24.05 7.87 13.81
C LEU A 112 24.97 6.90 14.55
N THR A 113 24.97 5.62 14.17
CA THR A 113 25.86 4.61 14.78
C THR A 113 27.32 4.93 14.48
N GLN A 114 27.62 5.31 13.24
CA GLN A 114 28.97 5.72 12.84
C GLN A 114 29.41 7.01 13.56
N GLU A 115 28.52 7.99 13.69
CA GLU A 115 28.79 9.23 14.42
C GLU A 115 29.03 8.95 15.91
N ILE A 116 28.24 8.06 16.53
CA ILE A 116 28.45 7.61 17.90
C ILE A 116 29.80 6.88 18.05
N ALA A 117 30.25 6.10 17.06
CA ALA A 117 31.57 5.47 17.08
C ALA A 117 32.70 6.52 17.04
N ILE A 118 32.59 7.52 16.16
CA ILE A 118 33.55 8.63 16.09
C ILE A 118 33.61 9.39 17.42
N PHE A 119 32.46 9.70 18.02
CA PHE A 119 32.44 10.37 19.31
C PHE A 119 33.03 9.51 20.42
N GLN A 120 32.85 8.20 20.39
CA GLN A 120 33.49 7.31 21.35
C GLN A 120 35.02 7.36 21.24
N ASP A 121 35.57 7.33 20.03
CA ASP A 121 37.01 7.40 19.79
C ASP A 121 37.62 8.75 20.18
N ALA A 122 36.81 9.82 20.11
CA ALA A 122 37.24 11.16 20.50
C ALA A 122 37.19 11.41 22.02
N VAL A 123 36.57 10.53 22.81
CA VAL A 123 36.50 10.69 24.28
C VAL A 123 37.87 10.35 24.88
N PRO A 124 38.52 11.29 25.62
CA PRO A 124 39.81 11.03 26.20
C PRO A 124 39.74 9.94 27.29
N PRO A 125 40.85 9.19 27.49
CA PRO A 125 40.94 8.20 28.55
C PRO A 125 40.76 8.83 29.94
N ASP A 126 40.30 8.02 30.90
CA ASP A 126 40.23 8.48 32.29
C ASP A 126 41.67 8.75 32.79
N PRO A 127 41.96 9.93 33.36
CA PRO A 127 43.29 10.26 33.86
C PRO A 127 43.81 9.30 34.94
N ARG A 128 42.94 8.48 35.53
CA ARG A 128 43.31 7.45 36.52
C ARG A 128 43.85 6.16 35.90
N GLY A 129 43.87 6.03 34.57
CA GLY A 129 44.56 4.94 33.85
C GLY A 129 43.94 3.54 34.00
N GLY A 130 42.69 3.45 34.45
CA GLY A 130 41.93 2.19 34.54
C GLY A 130 41.25 1.81 33.22
N ASP A 131 41.00 0.51 33.02
CA ASP A 131 40.25 0.02 31.85
C ASP A 131 38.79 0.47 31.87
N ILE A 132 38.18 0.61 33.05
CA ILE A 132 36.84 1.18 33.21
C ILE A 132 36.99 2.58 33.80
N GLY A 133 36.28 3.55 33.22
CA GLY A 133 36.30 4.94 33.68
C GLY A 133 34.93 5.59 33.66
N VAL A 134 34.70 6.53 34.58
CA VAL A 134 33.50 7.37 34.58
C VAL A 134 33.79 8.58 33.70
N ARG A 135 33.19 8.63 32.51
CA ARG A 135 33.52 9.63 31.48
C ARG A 135 32.78 10.94 31.65
N TRP A 136 31.51 10.86 32.01
CA TRP A 136 30.65 12.02 32.22
C TRP A 136 29.67 11.76 33.36
N GLY A 137 29.22 12.85 33.98
CA GLY A 137 28.27 12.82 35.07
C GLY A 137 27.59 14.18 35.21
N GLU A 138 26.28 14.16 35.32
CA GLU A 138 25.47 15.31 35.69
C GLU A 138 24.59 14.97 36.89
N PHE A 139 24.58 15.89 37.85
CA PHE A 139 23.85 15.76 39.10
C PHE A 139 23.09 17.05 39.36
N ARG A 140 21.76 16.93 39.50
CA ARG A 140 20.87 18.07 39.75
C ARG A 140 20.02 17.78 40.97
N GLN A 141 20.06 18.68 41.94
CA GLN A 141 19.23 18.59 43.12
C GLN A 141 17.88 19.26 42.85
N GLN A 142 16.77 18.56 43.06
CA GLN A 142 15.42 19.11 42.91
C GLN A 142 14.49 18.56 43.99
N ALA A 143 13.83 19.44 44.74
CA ALA A 143 12.78 19.09 45.71
C ALA A 143 13.13 17.94 46.68
N GLY A 144 14.35 17.93 47.23
CA GLY A 144 14.80 16.87 48.15
C GLY A 144 15.21 15.57 47.47
N GLN A 145 15.31 15.54 46.14
CA GLN A 145 15.88 14.46 45.36
C GLN A 145 17.16 14.91 44.63
N LEU A 146 18.02 13.95 44.33
CA LEU A 146 19.17 14.15 43.45
C LEU A 146 18.97 13.32 42.19
N GLY A 147 18.66 13.98 41.07
CA GLY A 147 18.70 13.36 39.76
C GLY A 147 20.14 13.16 39.32
N TYR A 148 20.45 11.99 38.81
CA TYR A 148 21.79 11.65 38.30
C TYR A 148 21.72 11.07 36.90
N GLN A 149 22.71 11.40 36.09
CA GLN A 149 23.01 10.75 34.81
C GLN A 149 24.52 10.61 34.70
N THR A 150 25.01 9.41 34.47
CA THR A 150 26.44 9.16 34.28
C THR A 150 26.71 8.26 33.10
N LEU A 151 27.85 8.51 32.45
CA LEU A 151 28.38 7.68 31.37
C LEU A 151 29.62 6.95 31.88
N ILE A 152 29.59 5.63 31.84
CA ILE A 152 30.72 4.77 32.14
C ILE A 152 31.19 4.14 30.84
N MET A 153 32.49 4.16 30.58
CA MET A 153 33.09 3.56 29.38
C MET A 153 34.27 2.66 29.73
N ARG A 154 34.53 1.71 28.84
CA ARG A 154 35.75 0.91 28.83
C ARG A 154 36.74 1.50 27.83
N GLU A 155 38.02 1.53 28.19
CA GLU A 155 39.12 2.00 27.35
C GLU A 155 39.42 1.02 26.22
N LYS A 156 39.51 -0.28 26.53
CA LYS A 156 39.77 -1.31 25.52
C LYS A 156 38.49 -1.81 24.88
N GLU A 157 38.54 -2.03 23.57
CA GLU A 157 37.46 -2.71 22.85
C GLU A 157 37.57 -4.23 23.04
N GLY A 158 36.41 -4.87 23.14
CA GLY A 158 36.31 -6.31 23.29
C GLY A 158 36.47 -6.82 24.72
N GLY A 159 36.24 -8.12 24.88
CA GLY A 159 36.20 -8.84 26.15
C GLY A 159 34.79 -9.20 26.60
N GLN A 160 34.68 -9.86 27.75
CA GLN A 160 33.37 -10.19 28.32
C GLN A 160 32.68 -8.92 28.83
N THR A 161 31.35 -8.90 28.73
CA THR A 161 30.52 -7.84 29.31
C THR A 161 30.79 -7.77 30.82
N PHE A 162 31.23 -6.61 31.29
CA PHE A 162 31.46 -6.36 32.70
C PHE A 162 30.11 -6.26 33.41
N GLN A 163 29.94 -7.06 34.45
CA GLN A 163 28.78 -6.98 35.34
C GLN A 163 29.27 -6.39 36.65
N GLY A 164 28.63 -5.31 37.11
CA GLY A 164 29.01 -4.64 38.35
C GLY A 164 27.90 -3.72 38.82
N ALA A 165 28.25 -2.78 39.69
CA ALA A 165 27.31 -1.78 40.15
C ALA A 165 27.96 -0.40 40.23
N VAL A 166 27.14 0.64 40.13
CA VAL A 166 27.52 2.03 40.38
C VAL A 166 26.95 2.47 41.71
N THR A 167 27.77 3.10 42.53
CA THR A 167 27.34 3.72 43.79
C THR A 167 27.65 5.20 43.76
N PHE A 168 26.76 6.00 44.35
CA PHE A 168 26.89 7.44 44.44
C PHE A 168 27.03 7.82 45.91
N GLU A 169 28.17 8.39 46.27
CA GLU A 169 28.37 8.97 47.60
C GLU A 169 28.24 10.50 47.48
N VAL A 170 27.17 11.03 48.05
CA VAL A 170 26.82 12.45 47.99
C VAL A 170 27.29 13.12 49.27
N SER A 171 28.26 14.02 49.15
CA SER A 171 28.70 14.87 50.26
C SER A 171 28.02 16.22 50.17
N GLY A 172 27.56 16.70 51.32
CA GLY A 172 26.79 17.94 51.39
C GLY A 172 26.77 18.54 52.78
N ASN A 173 25.91 19.54 52.95
CA ASN A 173 25.77 20.27 54.19
C ASN A 173 24.29 20.52 54.51
N TYR A 174 23.96 20.45 55.80
CA TYR A 174 22.65 20.86 56.31
C TYR A 174 22.60 22.36 56.57
N LYS A 175 21.39 22.91 56.72
CA LYS A 175 21.17 24.33 57.09
C LYS A 175 21.85 24.72 58.41
N ASN A 176 22.05 23.78 59.33
CA ASN A 176 22.74 24.00 60.61
C ASN A 176 24.28 23.97 60.51
N GLY A 177 24.84 23.85 59.29
CA GLY A 177 26.28 23.81 59.06
C GLY A 177 26.93 22.42 59.21
N ARG A 178 26.18 21.40 59.68
CA ARG A 178 26.68 20.02 59.77
C ARG A 178 26.95 19.47 58.37
N ARG A 179 28.10 18.84 58.17
CA ARG A 179 28.43 18.08 56.96
C ARG A 179 28.08 16.61 57.15
N ASP A 180 27.63 15.99 56.08
CA ASP A 180 27.21 14.58 56.10
C ASP A 180 27.35 13.98 54.70
N ASN A 181 27.44 12.66 54.65
CA ASN A 181 27.56 11.88 53.43
C ASN A 181 26.37 10.92 53.31
N VAL A 182 25.72 10.92 52.15
CA VAL A 182 24.59 10.05 51.84
C VAL A 182 25.01 9.14 50.69
N THR A 183 24.97 7.84 50.92
CA THR A 183 25.33 6.84 49.91
C THR A 183 24.07 6.26 49.29
N SER A 184 24.04 6.16 47.95
CA SER A 184 22.96 5.51 47.21
C SER A 184 23.00 4.00 47.36
N GLU A 185 21.86 3.35 47.08
CA GLU A 185 21.88 1.91 46.80
C GLU A 185 22.71 1.62 45.54
N PRO A 186 23.41 0.47 45.47
CA PRO A 186 24.15 0.07 44.28
C PRO A 186 23.22 -0.14 43.08
N VAL A 187 23.48 0.58 41.99
CA VAL A 187 22.75 0.43 40.73
C VAL A 187 23.47 -0.58 39.86
N ALA A 188 22.88 -1.75 39.65
CA ALA A 188 23.46 -2.79 38.81
C ALA A 188 23.63 -2.29 37.37
N ILE A 189 24.81 -2.54 36.79
CA ILE A 189 25.14 -2.17 35.42
C ILE A 189 25.72 -3.36 34.66
N LYS A 190 25.41 -3.39 33.35
CA LYS A 190 26.08 -4.24 32.37
C LYS A 190 26.83 -3.31 31.43
N LEU A 191 28.15 -3.41 31.45
CA LEU A 191 29.06 -2.57 30.69
C LEU A 191 29.74 -3.42 29.62
N ASP A 192 29.33 -3.21 28.38
CA ASP A 192 30.06 -3.71 27.23
C ASP A 192 31.18 -2.71 26.88
N ARG A 193 30.96 -1.84 25.88
CA ARG A 193 31.82 -0.69 25.60
C ARG A 193 31.50 0.52 26.47
N TYR A 194 30.21 0.84 26.60
CA TYR A 194 29.70 1.93 27.43
C TYR A 194 28.36 1.57 28.04
N THR A 195 28.00 2.27 29.11
CA THR A 195 26.67 2.18 29.72
C THR A 195 26.31 3.49 30.39
N HIS A 196 25.02 3.78 30.48
CA HIS A 196 24.51 4.95 31.17
C HIS A 196 23.79 4.51 32.45
N ALA A 197 24.08 5.19 33.56
CA ALA A 197 23.33 5.04 34.79
C ALA A 197 22.54 6.32 35.03
N GLN A 198 21.22 6.22 34.99
CA GLN A 198 20.31 7.35 35.22
C GLN A 198 19.25 7.01 36.26
N GLY A 199 18.81 8.02 37.00
CA GLY A 199 17.78 7.85 38.00
C GLY A 199 17.71 9.02 38.97
N SER A 200 17.11 8.77 40.12
CA SER A 200 17.05 9.74 41.21
C SER A 200 17.22 9.03 42.55
N MET A 201 17.81 9.72 43.52
CA MET A 201 17.86 9.26 44.90
C MET A 201 17.25 10.29 45.83
N ALA A 202 16.59 9.82 46.89
CA ALA A 202 16.10 10.70 47.94
C ALA A 202 17.28 11.26 48.74
N LEU A 203 17.23 12.55 49.04
CA LEU A 203 18.14 13.21 49.97
C LEU A 203 17.42 13.45 51.30
N PRO A 204 18.13 13.39 52.43
CA PRO A 204 17.59 13.77 53.72
C PRO A 204 17.04 15.20 53.72
N GLU A 205 16.03 15.45 54.56
CA GLU A 205 15.41 16.78 54.63
C GLU A 205 16.42 17.85 55.06
N GLY A 206 16.44 18.97 54.33
CA GLY A 206 17.36 20.08 54.60
C GLY A 206 18.82 19.82 54.20
N PHE A 207 19.12 18.72 53.53
CA PHE A 207 20.45 18.41 53.00
C PHE A 207 20.68 19.11 51.65
N THR A 208 21.78 19.86 51.55
CA THR A 208 22.23 20.50 50.30
C THR A 208 23.43 19.75 49.76
N ALA A 209 23.27 19.07 48.63
CA ALA A 209 24.32 18.30 48.01
C ALA A 209 25.36 19.23 47.36
N ARG A 210 26.66 18.91 47.53
CA ARG A 210 27.77 19.73 47.01
C ARG A 210 28.59 18.96 46.00
N THR A 211 28.96 17.75 46.34
CA THR A 211 29.78 16.89 45.50
C THR A 211 29.24 15.48 45.49
N VAL A 212 29.37 14.80 44.36
CA VAL A 212 29.03 13.38 44.22
C VAL A 212 30.27 12.63 43.81
N THR A 213 30.63 11.62 44.58
CA THR A 213 31.65 10.64 44.22
C THR A 213 30.96 9.45 43.58
N VAL A 214 31.15 9.30 42.28
CA VAL A 214 30.70 8.12 41.53
C VAL A 214 31.75 7.04 41.68
N ARG A 215 31.35 5.84 42.11
CA ARG A 215 32.21 4.67 42.19
C ARG A 215 31.61 3.52 41.40
N VAL A 216 32.43 2.90 40.56
CA VAL A 216 32.08 1.67 39.85
C VAL A 216 32.74 0.51 40.59
N ILE A 217 31.94 -0.46 41.01
CA ILE A 217 32.37 -1.63 41.75
C ILE A 217 32.08 -2.90 40.95
N ASP A 218 32.96 -3.89 41.09
CA ASP A 218 32.75 -5.23 40.53
C ASP A 218 31.85 -6.11 41.45
N PRO A 219 31.49 -7.34 41.05
CA PRO A 219 30.66 -8.23 41.88
C PRO A 219 31.35 -8.66 43.18
N GLN A 220 32.67 -8.50 43.28
CA GLN A 220 33.46 -8.75 44.48
C GLN A 220 33.62 -7.47 45.33
N SER A 221 32.85 -6.42 45.03
CA SER A 221 32.89 -5.11 45.69
C SER A 221 34.23 -4.38 45.58
N ARG A 222 35.08 -4.73 44.62
CA ARG A 222 36.33 -3.99 44.36
C ARG A 222 36.03 -2.80 43.47
N GLN A 223 36.61 -1.65 43.82
CA GLN A 223 36.46 -0.43 43.06
C GLN A 223 37.28 -0.52 41.76
N GLN A 224 36.59 -0.37 40.63
CA GLN A 224 37.17 -0.38 39.29
C GLN A 224 37.39 1.03 38.75
N ALA A 225 36.49 1.95 39.07
CA ALA A 225 36.59 3.35 38.66
C ALA A 225 36.02 4.27 39.73
N MET A 226 36.49 5.52 39.76
CA MET A 226 35.92 6.55 40.63
C MET A 226 36.10 7.93 40.00
N ARG A 227 35.09 8.80 40.14
CA ARG A 227 35.19 10.21 39.73
C ARG A 227 34.27 11.10 40.58
N ILE A 228 34.72 12.34 40.83
CA ILE A 228 34.00 13.31 41.64
C ILE A 228 33.43 14.40 40.74
N TYR A 229 32.18 14.76 40.97
CA TYR A 229 31.46 15.82 40.27
C TYR A 229 30.87 16.81 41.28
N TYR A 230 30.72 18.07 40.86
CA TYR A 230 29.96 19.07 41.62
C TYR A 230 28.47 18.95 41.28
N VAL A 231 27.63 19.13 42.30
CA VAL A 231 26.17 19.15 42.11
C VAL A 231 25.76 20.54 41.63
N ARG A 232 24.93 20.57 40.59
CA ARG A 232 24.26 21.80 40.16
C ARG A 232 22.99 21.96 40.98
N GLY A 233 22.91 23.08 41.70
CA GLY A 233 21.72 23.50 42.45
C GLY A 233 20.73 24.25 41.58
#